data_AF-A0A8I2G284-F1
#
_entry.id   AF-A0A8I2G284-F1
#
_cell.length_a   1.000
_cell.length_b   1.000
_cell.length_c   1.000
_cell.angle_alpha   90.00
_cell.angle_beta   90.00
_cell.angle_gamma   90.00
#
_symmetry.space_group_name_H-M   'P 1'
#
loop_
_entity.id
_entity.type
_entity.pdbx_description
1 polymer ?
#
loop_
_entity_poly.entity_id
_entity_poly.type
_entity_poly.pdbx_seq_one_letter_code
_entity_poly.pdbx_strand_id
1 'polypeptide(L)'
;MKTFKSTILSVAILFLFTLPVFSFQQGIEMDSELAKKQDRVKKLFSDISTVNLLNGLHLTDKQMKEILNLAKKAQNIKQEFLSNRGSGYLHVLDEAEEKFTRLFNEIMKGEPAREGSNIEREAVRINHRLKETQDRAVRTINNELAALDSELSNILTPEQEQVIDDFKPCLIPPKDLKNPVRAGQASSNDHAIKALRRVREIPEHIWDRRKYRLIANRIERFSKHRYAMSEEEKEEELQRLLSLFERARNMSDTDFELEKDKLAEELRPADKIHELREEIENRAPYKRRPKASKKVRFLLNERIIPILEERLKGIN
;
A
#
# COMPACT_ATOMS: atom_id res chain seq x y z
N MET A 1 72.17 19.35 8.72
CA MET A 1 71.44 20.31 9.58
C MET A 1 70.39 21.02 8.72
N LYS A 2 69.12 20.96 9.16
CA LYS A 2 67.88 21.63 8.67
C LYS A 2 67.41 21.24 7.24
N THR A 3 66.51 20.27 7.03
CA THR A 3 65.06 20.13 7.31
C THR A 3 64.09 20.96 6.45
N PHE A 4 63.30 20.21 5.67
CA PHE A 4 61.83 20.23 5.52
C PHE A 4 61.12 20.97 4.36
N LYS A 5 60.18 20.19 3.77
CA LYS A 5 58.94 20.48 3.00
C LYS A 5 59.04 20.02 1.54
N SER A 6 58.09 19.30 0.92
CA SER A 6 56.79 18.71 1.31
C SER A 6 56.28 17.88 0.10
N THR A 7 55.69 16.69 0.34
CA THR A 7 54.51 16.04 -0.35
C THR A 7 54.39 16.09 -1.89
N ILE A 8 54.10 15.03 -2.67
CA ILE A 8 52.88 14.17 -2.79
C ILE A 8 53.27 13.03 -3.78
N LEU A 9 53.27 11.74 -3.44
CA LEU A 9 52.20 10.72 -3.50
C LEU A 9 51.66 10.30 -4.91
N SER A 10 52.15 9.14 -5.37
CA SER A 10 51.43 8.00 -5.99
C SER A 10 50.87 7.97 -7.42
N VAL A 11 51.49 7.07 -8.21
CA VAL A 11 50.92 5.93 -9.00
C VAL A 11 49.75 6.17 -9.97
N ALA A 12 50.00 5.91 -11.26
CA ALA A 12 49.02 5.28 -12.15
C ALA A 12 49.74 4.38 -13.17
N ILE A 13 49.53 3.07 -13.05
CA ILE A 13 49.99 2.01 -13.96
C ILE A 13 48.94 1.86 -15.07
N LEU A 14 49.41 1.92 -16.32
CA LEU A 14 48.69 1.46 -17.50
C LEU A 14 48.39 -0.05 -17.38
N PHE A 15 47.14 -0.45 -17.61
CA PHE A 15 46.86 -1.75 -18.23
C PHE A 15 45.72 -1.62 -19.25
N LEU A 16 46.09 -1.85 -20.51
CA LEU A 16 45.21 -2.22 -21.60
C LEU A 16 44.52 -3.55 -21.25
N PHE A 17 43.19 -3.56 -21.26
CA PHE A 17 42.43 -4.75 -21.66
C PHE A 17 41.32 -4.31 -22.60
N THR A 18 41.59 -4.47 -23.89
CA THR A 18 40.61 -4.68 -24.94
C THR A 18 39.77 -5.90 -24.57
N LEU A 19 38.52 -5.67 -24.19
CA LEU A 19 37.48 -6.70 -24.16
C LEU A 19 36.39 -6.32 -25.17
N PRO A 20 35.85 -7.32 -25.89
CA PRO A 20 34.96 -7.10 -27.02
C PRO A 20 33.65 -6.48 -26.54
N VAL A 21 33.00 -5.75 -27.46
CA VAL A 21 31.63 -5.20 -27.40
C VAL A 21 30.60 -6.35 -27.38
N PHE A 22 30.77 -7.31 -26.48
CA PHE A 22 30.01 -8.55 -26.39
C PHE A 22 29.31 -8.66 -25.04
N SER A 23 28.51 -7.65 -24.67
CA SER A 23 27.59 -7.76 -23.51
C SER A 23 26.40 -6.81 -23.54
N PHE A 24 26.14 -6.05 -24.62
CA PHE A 24 24.95 -5.18 -24.63
C PHE A 24 23.65 -5.97 -24.85
N GLN A 25 23.72 -7.06 -25.62
CA GLN A 25 22.55 -7.91 -25.90
C GLN A 25 22.22 -8.83 -24.71
N GLN A 26 23.23 -9.38 -24.00
CA GLN A 26 23.01 -10.13 -22.74
C GLN A 26 22.52 -9.23 -21.60
N GLY A 27 22.97 -7.97 -21.50
CA GLY A 27 22.45 -7.02 -20.51
C GLY A 27 20.97 -6.68 -20.71
N ILE A 28 20.56 -6.38 -21.93
CA ILE A 28 19.15 -6.09 -22.28
C ILE A 28 18.25 -7.33 -22.08
N GLU A 29 18.75 -8.52 -22.43
CA GLU A 29 18.00 -9.77 -22.30
C GLU A 29 17.87 -10.22 -20.83
N MET A 30 18.92 -10.02 -20.02
CA MET A 30 18.90 -10.28 -18.58
C MET A 30 18.00 -9.28 -17.83
N ASP A 31 17.98 -8.01 -18.24
CA ASP A 31 17.04 -7.01 -17.72
C ASP A 31 15.59 -7.33 -18.10
N SER A 32 15.36 -7.85 -19.32
CA SER A 32 14.04 -8.33 -19.76
C SER A 32 13.59 -9.56 -18.97
N GLU A 33 14.48 -10.53 -18.72
CA GLU A 33 14.16 -11.72 -17.95
C GLU A 33 13.88 -11.40 -16.47
N LEU A 34 14.70 -10.52 -15.86
CA LEU A 34 14.50 -10.02 -14.51
C LEU A 34 13.16 -9.30 -14.37
N ALA A 35 12.84 -8.39 -15.30
CA ALA A 35 11.56 -7.68 -15.32
C ALA A 35 10.37 -8.65 -15.43
N LYS A 36 10.46 -9.67 -16.31
CA LYS A 36 9.45 -10.73 -16.43
C LYS A 36 9.30 -11.56 -15.16
N LYS A 37 10.39 -11.85 -14.44
CA LYS A 37 10.34 -12.59 -13.16
C LYS A 37 9.72 -11.73 -12.07
N GLN A 38 10.10 -10.46 -11.97
CA GLN A 38 9.51 -9.52 -11.02
C GLN A 38 8.00 -9.34 -11.25
N ASP A 39 7.56 -9.22 -12.51
CA ASP A 39 6.13 -9.15 -12.85
C ASP A 39 5.39 -10.45 -12.45
N ARG A 40 5.98 -11.61 -12.72
CA ARG A 40 5.42 -12.91 -12.29
C ARG A 40 5.27 -13.02 -10.78
N VAL A 41 6.29 -12.61 -10.00
CA VAL A 41 6.21 -12.61 -8.53
C VAL A 41 5.13 -11.66 -8.03
N LYS A 42 5.01 -10.46 -8.61
CA LYS A 42 3.95 -9.50 -8.27
C LYS A 42 2.56 -10.06 -8.58
N LYS A 43 2.39 -10.75 -9.70
CA LYS A 43 1.15 -11.44 -10.08
C LYS A 43 0.79 -12.53 -9.07
N LEU A 44 1.72 -13.43 -8.77
CA LEU A 44 1.51 -14.48 -7.77
C LEU A 44 1.14 -13.93 -6.39
N PHE A 45 1.81 -12.88 -5.93
CA PHE A 45 1.43 -12.22 -4.66
C PHE A 45 -0.01 -11.70 -4.71
N SER A 46 -0.41 -11.06 -5.82
CA SER A 46 -1.77 -10.59 -6.01
C SER A 46 -2.78 -11.74 -6.02
N ASP A 47 -2.46 -12.86 -6.67
CA ASP A 47 -3.35 -14.01 -6.77
C ASP A 47 -3.53 -14.69 -5.41
N ILE A 48 -2.44 -14.90 -4.67
CA ILE A 48 -2.47 -15.43 -3.29
C ILE A 48 -3.30 -14.51 -2.40
N SER A 49 -3.11 -13.19 -2.49
CA SER A 49 -3.90 -12.23 -1.73
C SER A 49 -5.39 -12.30 -2.07
N THR A 50 -5.75 -12.42 -3.35
CA THR A 50 -7.15 -12.56 -3.78
C THR A 50 -7.76 -13.86 -3.26
N VAL A 51 -7.04 -14.97 -3.33
CA VAL A 51 -7.46 -16.27 -2.78
C VAL A 51 -7.68 -16.17 -1.27
N ASN A 52 -6.79 -15.48 -0.55
CA ASN A 52 -6.91 -15.27 0.89
C ASN A 52 -8.17 -14.47 1.25
N LEU A 53 -8.48 -13.41 0.50
CA LEU A 53 -9.73 -12.66 0.68
C LEU A 53 -10.95 -13.58 0.44
N LEU A 54 -10.99 -14.27 -0.69
CA LEU A 54 -12.10 -15.17 -1.03
C LEU A 54 -12.33 -16.25 0.03
N ASN A 55 -11.26 -16.78 0.62
CA ASN A 55 -11.36 -17.73 1.74
C ASN A 55 -11.96 -17.11 2.99
N GLY A 56 -11.65 -15.84 3.27
CA GLY A 56 -12.22 -15.12 4.42
C GLY A 56 -13.69 -14.75 4.25
N LEU A 57 -14.17 -14.63 3.00
CA LEU A 57 -15.55 -14.24 2.71
C LEU A 57 -16.57 -15.37 2.84
N HIS A 58 -16.14 -16.63 2.81
CA HIS A 58 -17.01 -17.81 2.90
C HIS A 58 -18.23 -17.71 1.96
N LEU A 59 -17.98 -17.34 0.70
CA LEU A 59 -19.04 -17.12 -0.30
C LEU A 59 -19.79 -18.41 -0.62
N THR A 60 -21.12 -18.30 -0.77
CA THR A 60 -21.94 -19.38 -1.31
C THR A 60 -21.75 -19.55 -2.82
N ASP A 61 -22.10 -20.71 -3.38
CA ASP A 61 -22.06 -20.95 -4.83
C ASP A 61 -22.88 -19.95 -5.62
N LYS A 62 -24.02 -19.54 -5.07
CA LYS A 62 -24.87 -18.52 -5.67
C LYS A 62 -24.13 -17.18 -5.74
N GLN A 63 -23.57 -16.73 -4.61
CA GLN A 63 -22.78 -15.49 -4.55
C GLN A 63 -21.57 -15.55 -5.50
N MET A 64 -20.84 -16.67 -5.54
CA MET A 64 -19.69 -16.84 -6.44
C MET A 64 -20.10 -16.73 -7.92
N LYS A 65 -21.22 -17.33 -8.33
CA LYS A 65 -21.75 -17.23 -9.70
C LYS A 65 -22.16 -15.79 -10.05
N GLU A 66 -22.84 -15.11 -9.13
CA GLU A 66 -23.26 -13.71 -9.32
C GLU A 66 -22.04 -12.78 -9.41
N ILE A 67 -21.06 -12.90 -8.51
CA ILE A 67 -19.81 -12.13 -8.53
C ILE A 67 -19.02 -12.41 -9.81
N LEU A 68 -18.92 -13.67 -10.25
CA LEU A 68 -18.24 -14.03 -11.50
C LEU A 68 -18.87 -13.33 -12.71
N ASN A 69 -20.20 -13.26 -12.77
CA ASN A 69 -20.90 -12.55 -13.84
C ASN A 69 -20.59 -11.05 -13.79
N LEU A 70 -20.59 -10.42 -12.60
CA LEU A 70 -20.22 -9.01 -12.46
C LEU A 70 -18.76 -8.75 -12.85
N ALA A 71 -17.83 -9.64 -12.47
CA ALA A 71 -16.42 -9.53 -12.83
C ALA A 71 -16.22 -9.59 -14.36
N LYS A 72 -16.96 -10.46 -15.06
CA LYS A 72 -16.98 -10.53 -16.53
C LYS A 72 -17.56 -9.27 -17.15
N LYS A 73 -18.67 -8.73 -16.63
CA LYS A 73 -19.21 -7.43 -17.07
C LYS A 73 -18.17 -6.31 -16.92
N ALA A 74 -17.49 -6.25 -15.76
CA ALA A 74 -16.45 -5.27 -15.49
C ALA A 74 -15.23 -5.41 -16.43
N GLN A 75 -14.85 -6.65 -16.77
CA GLN A 75 -13.82 -6.92 -17.77
C GLN A 75 -14.24 -6.40 -19.15
N ASN A 76 -15.47 -6.67 -19.57
CA ASN A 76 -16.00 -6.20 -20.85
C ASN A 76 -16.03 -4.68 -20.93
N ILE A 77 -16.47 -3.97 -19.87
CA ILE A 77 -16.42 -2.51 -19.80
C ILE A 77 -15.01 -1.98 -20.06
N LYS A 78 -14.00 -2.58 -19.41
CA LYS A 78 -12.59 -2.19 -19.60
C LYS A 78 -12.10 -2.50 -21.02
N GLN A 79 -12.46 -3.65 -21.58
CA GLN A 79 -12.08 -4.04 -22.93
C GLN A 79 -12.75 -3.15 -23.99
N GLU A 80 -14.05 -2.88 -23.87
CA GLU A 80 -14.77 -1.95 -24.75
C GLU A 80 -14.19 -0.55 -24.67
N PHE A 81 -13.79 -0.10 -23.46
CA PHE A 81 -13.09 1.15 -23.31
C PHE A 81 -11.76 1.16 -24.10
N LEU A 82 -10.95 0.11 -23.99
CA LEU A 82 -9.68 -0.01 -24.72
C LEU A 82 -9.88 -0.14 -26.23
N SER A 83 -10.91 -0.87 -26.69
CA SER A 83 -11.15 -1.18 -28.10
C SER A 83 -11.90 -0.07 -28.85
N ASN A 84 -12.95 0.52 -28.27
CA ASN A 84 -13.83 1.49 -28.93
C ASN A 84 -13.52 2.94 -28.56
N ARG A 85 -13.13 3.20 -27.30
CA ARG A 85 -12.81 4.55 -26.79
C ARG A 85 -11.30 4.79 -26.67
N GLY A 86 -10.49 3.74 -26.81
CA GLY A 86 -9.04 3.79 -26.69
C GLY A 86 -8.36 4.47 -27.86
N SER A 87 -8.99 4.60 -29.03
CA SER A 87 -8.41 5.27 -30.20
C SER A 87 -8.00 6.73 -29.91
N GLY A 88 -8.83 7.47 -29.18
CA GLY A 88 -8.50 8.85 -28.78
C GLY A 88 -7.41 8.92 -27.71
N TYR A 89 -7.36 7.98 -26.78
CA TYR A 89 -6.32 7.93 -25.74
C TYR A 89 -4.98 7.42 -26.30
N LEU A 90 -5.01 6.41 -27.17
CA LEU A 90 -3.85 5.87 -27.90
C LEU A 90 -3.22 6.95 -28.76
N HIS A 91 -4.00 7.70 -29.54
CA HIS A 91 -3.45 8.83 -30.31
C HIS A 91 -2.77 9.88 -29.41
N VAL A 92 -3.33 10.17 -28.22
CA VAL A 92 -2.70 11.11 -27.28
C VAL A 92 -1.42 10.53 -26.68
N LEU A 93 -1.35 9.21 -26.48
CA LEU A 93 -0.14 8.52 -26.05
C LEU A 93 0.94 8.56 -27.13
N ASP A 94 0.60 8.26 -28.38
CA ASP A 94 1.53 8.30 -29.53
C ASP A 94 2.10 9.72 -29.70
N GLU A 95 1.23 10.73 -29.63
CA GLU A 95 1.64 12.15 -29.67
C GLU A 95 2.51 12.51 -28.45
N ALA A 96 2.18 12.02 -27.25
CA ALA A 96 3.00 12.25 -26.06
C ALA A 96 4.38 11.60 -26.18
N GLU A 97 4.47 10.37 -26.68
CA GLU A 97 5.73 9.66 -26.93
C GLU A 97 6.61 10.46 -27.89
N GLU A 98 6.04 10.94 -29.00
CA GLU A 98 6.75 11.76 -29.98
C GLU A 98 7.33 13.04 -29.34
N LYS A 99 6.49 13.81 -28.65
CA LYS A 99 6.89 15.09 -28.04
C LYS A 99 7.86 14.92 -26.88
N PHE A 100 7.68 13.89 -26.04
CA PHE A 100 8.60 13.59 -24.94
C PHE A 100 9.94 13.08 -25.47
N THR A 101 9.96 12.29 -26.53
CA THR A 101 11.21 11.87 -27.18
C THR A 101 11.98 13.06 -27.73
N ARG A 102 11.29 14.02 -28.37
CA ARG A 102 11.90 15.27 -28.84
C ARG A 102 12.49 16.08 -27.68
N LEU A 103 11.74 16.25 -26.59
CA LEU A 103 12.23 16.94 -25.39
C LEU A 103 13.44 16.23 -24.78
N PHE A 104 13.38 14.91 -24.62
CA PHE A 104 14.47 14.11 -24.08
C PHE A 104 15.75 14.27 -24.91
N ASN A 105 15.65 14.17 -26.24
CA ASN A 105 16.78 14.34 -27.14
C ASN A 105 17.37 15.76 -27.09
N GLU A 106 16.55 16.79 -26.86
CA GLU A 106 17.04 18.16 -26.70
C GLU A 106 17.79 18.32 -25.36
N ILE A 107 17.23 17.80 -24.27
CA ILE A 107 17.88 17.82 -22.94
C ILE A 107 19.23 17.08 -22.98
N MET A 108 19.30 15.94 -23.68
CA MET A 108 20.52 15.15 -23.81
C MET A 108 21.66 15.88 -24.53
N LYS A 109 21.39 16.95 -25.28
CA LYS A 109 22.44 17.78 -25.92
C LYS A 109 23.17 18.68 -24.92
N GLY A 110 22.61 18.91 -23.73
CA GLY A 110 23.25 19.69 -22.66
C GLY A 110 23.35 21.21 -22.93
N GLU A 111 22.73 21.69 -23.99
CA GLU A 111 22.65 23.11 -24.35
C GLU A 111 21.27 23.68 -23.98
N PRO A 112 21.15 24.98 -23.65
CA PRO A 112 19.84 25.62 -23.51
C PRO A 112 19.04 25.43 -24.80
N ALA A 113 17.76 25.08 -24.68
CA ALA A 113 16.88 24.93 -25.84
C ALA A 113 16.99 26.17 -26.74
N ARG A 114 17.13 25.95 -28.05
CA ARG A 114 17.32 27.04 -29.02
C ARG A 114 16.25 28.12 -28.83
N GLU A 115 16.66 29.39 -28.85
CA GLU A 115 15.76 30.52 -28.72
C GLU A 115 14.67 30.46 -29.82
N GLY A 116 13.39 30.49 -29.40
CA GLY A 116 12.25 30.28 -30.29
C GLY A 116 11.79 28.83 -30.49
N SER A 117 12.48 27.84 -29.92
CA SER A 117 11.98 26.46 -29.92
C SER A 117 10.73 26.32 -29.05
N ASN A 118 9.69 25.67 -29.57
CA ASN A 118 8.44 25.41 -28.84
C ASN A 118 8.44 24.03 -28.15
N ILE A 119 9.58 23.34 -28.08
CA ILE A 119 9.67 21.93 -27.63
C ILE A 119 9.16 21.76 -26.20
N GLU A 120 9.59 22.60 -25.27
CA GLU A 120 9.13 22.57 -23.87
C GLU A 120 7.63 22.86 -23.77
N ARG A 121 7.13 23.86 -24.52
CA ARG A 121 5.72 24.22 -24.53
C ARG A 121 4.85 23.11 -25.11
N GLU A 122 5.31 22.43 -26.16
CA GLU A 122 4.64 21.28 -26.75
C GLU A 122 4.58 20.11 -25.76
N ALA A 123 5.69 19.81 -25.07
CA ALA A 123 5.75 18.76 -24.05
C ALA A 123 4.82 19.07 -22.85
N VAL A 124 4.77 20.32 -22.38
CA VAL A 124 3.84 20.73 -21.31
C VAL A 124 2.39 20.60 -21.77
N ARG A 125 2.06 21.06 -22.98
CA ARG A 125 0.70 20.98 -23.54
C ARG A 125 0.23 19.54 -23.69
N ILE A 126 1.06 18.66 -24.27
CA ILE A 126 0.67 17.26 -24.44
C ILE A 126 0.58 16.53 -23.10
N ASN A 127 1.44 16.86 -22.12
CA ASN A 127 1.31 16.32 -20.77
C ASN A 127 -0.02 16.72 -20.11
N HIS A 128 -0.45 17.97 -20.26
CA HIS A 128 -1.73 18.43 -19.75
C HIS A 128 -2.90 17.69 -20.42
N ARG A 129 -2.87 17.58 -21.76
CA ARG A 129 -3.87 16.85 -22.54
C ARG A 129 -3.91 15.36 -22.22
N LEU A 130 -2.75 14.73 -22.01
CA LEU A 130 -2.65 13.34 -21.58
C LEU A 130 -3.31 13.13 -20.23
N LYS A 131 -3.02 14.01 -19.26
CA LYS A 131 -3.64 13.97 -17.93
C LYS A 131 -5.16 14.16 -17.98
N GLU A 132 -5.65 15.14 -18.75
CA GLU A 132 -7.09 15.36 -18.93
C GLU A 132 -7.78 14.17 -19.58
N THR A 133 -7.17 13.60 -20.62
CA THR A 133 -7.72 12.43 -21.33
C THR A 133 -7.75 11.21 -20.41
N GLN A 134 -6.69 10.99 -19.64
CA GLN A 134 -6.62 9.95 -18.63
C GLN A 134 -7.67 10.15 -17.53
N ASP A 135 -7.81 11.38 -17.01
CA ASP A 135 -8.78 11.68 -15.96
C ASP A 135 -10.22 11.48 -16.46
N ARG A 136 -10.51 11.84 -17.72
CA ARG A 136 -11.81 11.57 -18.35
C ARG A 136 -12.05 10.08 -18.50
N ALA A 137 -11.07 9.33 -19.02
CA ALA A 137 -11.11 7.88 -19.17
C ALA A 137 -11.43 7.18 -17.84
N VAL A 138 -10.67 7.52 -16.79
CA VAL A 138 -10.82 6.96 -15.45
C VAL A 138 -12.20 7.30 -14.87
N ARG A 139 -12.70 8.53 -15.04
CA ARG A 139 -14.05 8.91 -14.58
C ARG A 139 -15.13 8.09 -15.27
N THR A 140 -15.05 7.93 -16.59
CA THR A 140 -16.03 7.15 -17.35
C THR A 140 -16.06 5.70 -16.88
N ILE A 141 -14.91 5.04 -16.79
CA ILE A 141 -14.82 3.65 -16.30
C ILE A 141 -15.36 3.55 -14.87
N ASN A 142 -14.97 4.47 -13.97
CA ASN A 142 -15.41 4.41 -12.58
C ASN A 142 -16.92 4.63 -12.43
N ASN A 143 -17.54 5.46 -13.25
CA ASN A 143 -18.99 5.65 -13.24
C ASN A 143 -19.71 4.35 -13.65
N GLU A 144 -19.20 3.66 -14.67
CA GLU A 144 -19.76 2.38 -15.10
C GLU A 144 -19.54 1.28 -14.04
N LEU A 145 -18.37 1.28 -13.37
CA LEU A 145 -18.08 0.36 -12.27
C LEU A 145 -18.89 0.66 -11.00
N ALA A 146 -19.35 1.89 -10.78
CA ALA A 146 -20.15 2.25 -9.60
C ALA A 146 -21.54 1.57 -9.60
N ALA A 147 -22.12 1.34 -10.79
CA ALA A 147 -23.33 0.55 -10.92
C ALA A 147 -23.11 -0.90 -10.47
N LEU A 148 -22.00 -1.50 -10.91
CA LEU A 148 -21.62 -2.86 -10.49
C LEU A 148 -21.26 -2.95 -9.00
N ASP A 149 -20.73 -1.88 -8.40
CA ASP A 149 -20.49 -1.79 -6.96
C ASP A 149 -21.80 -1.85 -6.16
N SER A 150 -22.84 -1.20 -6.68
CA SER A 150 -24.18 -1.25 -6.09
C SER A 150 -24.79 -2.65 -6.20
N GLU A 151 -24.61 -3.32 -7.34
CA GLU A 151 -25.00 -4.73 -7.52
C GLU A 151 -24.25 -5.66 -6.55
N LEU A 152 -22.94 -5.45 -6.33
CA LEU A 152 -22.15 -6.22 -5.35
C LEU A 152 -22.70 -6.09 -3.93
N SER A 153 -23.14 -4.89 -3.54
CA SER A 153 -23.70 -4.65 -2.20
C SER A 153 -24.99 -5.44 -1.93
N ASN A 154 -25.72 -5.83 -2.98
CA ASN A 154 -26.92 -6.65 -2.86
C ASN A 154 -26.61 -8.15 -2.80
N ILE A 155 -25.40 -8.56 -3.19
CA ILE A 155 -24.95 -9.96 -3.19
C ILE A 155 -24.27 -10.32 -1.87
N LEU A 156 -23.50 -9.38 -1.31
CA LEU A 156 -22.72 -9.58 -0.09
C LEU A 156 -23.56 -9.31 1.16
N THR A 157 -23.25 -9.99 2.26
CA THR A 157 -23.79 -9.62 3.58
C THR A 157 -23.00 -8.44 4.17
N PRO A 158 -23.57 -7.66 5.10
CA PRO A 158 -22.85 -6.58 5.77
C PRO A 158 -21.53 -7.03 6.42
N GLU A 159 -21.48 -8.25 6.97
CA GLU A 159 -20.26 -8.83 7.55
C GLU A 159 -19.20 -9.09 6.49
N GLN A 160 -19.59 -9.59 5.31
CA GLN A 160 -18.69 -9.80 4.18
C GLN A 160 -18.17 -8.47 3.63
N GLU A 161 -19.00 -7.42 3.60
CA GLU A 161 -18.55 -6.07 3.23
C GLU A 161 -17.49 -5.54 4.21
N GLN A 162 -17.74 -5.67 5.51
CA GLN A 162 -16.78 -5.28 6.54
C GLN A 162 -15.45 -6.02 6.38
N VAL A 163 -15.48 -7.32 6.06
CA VAL A 163 -14.27 -8.11 5.78
C VAL A 163 -13.49 -7.53 4.61
N ILE A 164 -14.15 -7.11 3.53
CA ILE A 164 -13.50 -6.50 2.36
C ILE A 164 -12.90 -5.14 2.73
N ASP A 165 -13.62 -4.36 3.52
CA ASP A 165 -13.19 -3.03 3.93
C ASP A 165 -11.99 -3.07 4.88
N ASP A 166 -11.91 -4.08 5.74
CA ASP A 166 -10.76 -4.30 6.63
C ASP A 166 -9.61 -5.08 5.98
N PHE A 167 -9.85 -5.66 4.81
CA PHE A 167 -8.87 -6.52 4.13
C PHE A 167 -7.58 -5.76 3.79
N LYS A 168 -6.46 -6.38 4.17
CA LYS A 168 -5.10 -5.95 3.83
C LYS A 168 -4.42 -7.06 3.04
N PRO A 169 -3.93 -6.79 1.81
CA PRO A 169 -3.24 -7.79 1.00
C PRO A 169 -2.08 -8.45 1.76
N CYS A 170 -2.10 -9.78 1.82
CA CYS A 170 -1.14 -10.55 2.58
C CYS A 170 -0.77 -11.85 1.86
N LEU A 171 0.51 -12.24 1.98
CA LEU A 171 1.02 -13.50 1.46
C LEU A 171 0.61 -14.69 2.34
N ILE A 172 0.66 -14.50 3.65
CA ILE A 172 0.37 -15.54 4.65
C ILE A 172 -0.98 -15.20 5.30
N PRO A 173 -2.00 -16.07 5.17
CA PRO A 173 -3.30 -15.84 5.81
C PRO A 173 -3.20 -15.89 7.34
N PRO A 174 -4.07 -15.18 8.07
CA PRO A 174 -4.14 -15.29 9.52
C PRO A 174 -4.53 -16.73 9.94
N LYS A 175 -4.02 -17.19 11.09
CA LYS A 175 -4.19 -18.58 11.54
C LYS A 175 -5.64 -18.95 11.91
N ASP A 176 -6.47 -17.97 12.25
CA ASP A 176 -7.87 -18.18 12.63
C ASP A 176 -8.83 -17.71 11.52
N LEU A 177 -9.06 -18.57 10.53
CA LEU A 177 -10.06 -18.35 9.46
C LEU A 177 -11.50 -18.72 9.88
N LYS A 178 -11.67 -19.34 11.07
CA LYS A 178 -12.98 -19.82 11.58
C LYS A 178 -13.89 -18.71 12.13
N ASN A 179 -13.34 -17.55 12.47
CA ASN A 179 -14.12 -16.39 12.90
C ASN A 179 -14.15 -15.36 11.77
N PRO A 180 -15.28 -15.23 11.04
CA PRO A 180 -15.37 -14.37 9.86
C PRO A 180 -15.16 -12.87 10.16
N VAL A 181 -15.06 -12.47 11.44
CA VAL A 181 -14.91 -11.08 11.86
C VAL A 181 -13.48 -10.51 11.66
N ARG A 182 -12.46 -11.30 11.31
CA ARG A 182 -11.07 -10.76 11.22
C ARG A 182 -10.23 -11.32 10.06
N ALA A 183 -10.74 -11.24 8.83
CA ALA A 183 -9.93 -11.43 7.62
C ALA A 183 -9.18 -10.14 7.25
N GLY A 184 -8.11 -9.90 7.98
CA GLY A 184 -7.20 -8.79 7.84
C GLY A 184 -6.24 -8.90 9.01
N GLN A 185 -5.02 -8.39 8.89
CA GLN A 185 -4.17 -8.24 10.06
C GLN A 185 -4.81 -7.20 11.02
N ALA A 186 -5.91 -7.56 11.70
CA ALA A 186 -6.23 -7.04 12.99
C ALA A 186 -5.05 -7.49 13.84
N SER A 187 -4.09 -6.59 14.01
CA SER A 187 -2.86 -6.84 14.74
C SER A 187 -3.24 -7.57 16.02
N SER A 188 -2.84 -8.83 16.14
CA SER A 188 -3.15 -9.64 17.31
C SER A 188 -2.74 -8.83 18.53
N ASN A 189 -3.71 -8.43 19.35
CA ASN A 189 -3.44 -7.62 20.53
C ASN A 189 -2.57 -8.37 21.53
N ASP A 190 -2.27 -9.64 21.30
CA ASP A 190 -1.32 -10.50 22.00
C ASP A 190 -0.07 -9.78 22.52
N HIS A 191 0.58 -8.94 21.73
CA HIS A 191 1.78 -8.23 22.18
C HIS A 191 1.45 -7.14 23.21
N ALA A 192 0.36 -6.42 23.00
CA ALA A 192 -0.16 -5.43 23.93
C ALA A 192 -0.70 -6.08 25.21
N ILE A 193 -1.47 -7.17 25.10
CA ILE A 193 -1.97 -7.98 26.21
C ILE A 193 -0.81 -8.55 27.03
N LYS A 194 0.21 -9.12 26.38
CA LYS A 194 1.43 -9.60 27.06
C LYS A 194 2.14 -8.47 27.79
N ALA A 195 2.18 -7.26 27.22
CA ALA A 195 2.76 -6.11 27.90
C ALA A 195 1.96 -5.71 29.15
N LEU A 196 0.63 -5.69 29.07
CA LEU A 196 -0.26 -5.41 30.20
C LEU A 196 -0.09 -6.44 31.33
N ARG A 197 -0.04 -7.74 30.98
CA ARG A 197 0.23 -8.82 31.95
C ARG A 197 1.56 -8.65 32.65
N ARG A 198 2.64 -8.42 31.88
CA ARG A 198 3.97 -8.17 32.45
C ARG A 198 3.97 -6.97 33.40
N VAL A 199 3.22 -5.91 33.07
CA VAL A 199 3.11 -4.76 33.95
C VAL A 199 2.41 -5.13 35.25
N ARG A 200 1.34 -5.94 35.24
CA ARG A 200 0.68 -6.44 36.47
C ARG A 200 1.61 -7.27 37.36
N GLU A 201 2.46 -8.09 36.74
CA GLU A 201 3.42 -8.96 37.46
C GLU A 201 4.56 -8.20 38.16
N ILE A 202 4.77 -6.92 37.85
CA ILE A 202 5.82 -6.12 38.51
C ILE A 202 5.44 -5.90 39.99
N PRO A 203 6.31 -6.22 40.96
CA PRO A 203 6.06 -5.91 42.37
C PRO A 203 5.88 -4.41 42.62
N GLU A 204 4.98 -4.03 43.54
CA GLU A 204 4.57 -2.63 43.78
C GLU A 204 5.75 -1.68 44.00
N HIS A 205 6.66 -2.05 44.90
CA HIS A 205 7.86 -1.26 45.20
C HIS A 205 8.80 -1.04 43.99
N ILE A 206 8.79 -1.95 43.02
CA ILE A 206 9.56 -1.81 41.77
C ILE A 206 8.80 -0.93 40.80
N TRP A 207 7.48 -1.10 40.71
CA TRP A 207 6.60 -0.30 39.86
C TRP A 207 6.68 1.18 40.22
N ASP A 208 6.45 1.53 41.48
CA ASP A 208 6.48 2.93 41.94
C ASP A 208 7.81 3.62 41.65
N ARG A 209 8.92 2.89 41.82
CA ARG A 209 10.25 3.43 41.56
C ARG A 209 10.55 3.61 40.06
N ARG A 210 9.92 2.82 39.18
CA ARG A 210 10.35 2.69 37.77
C ARG A 210 9.29 3.08 36.74
N LYS A 211 8.02 3.27 37.12
CA LYS A 211 6.89 3.46 36.19
C LYS A 211 7.12 4.58 35.18
N TYR A 212 7.49 5.78 35.65
CA TYR A 212 7.78 6.92 34.79
C TYR A 212 8.89 6.62 33.78
N ARG A 213 10.01 6.06 34.24
CA ARG A 213 11.15 5.72 33.37
C ARG A 213 10.81 4.64 32.34
N LEU A 214 10.04 3.62 32.72
CA LEU A 214 9.64 2.54 31.81
C LEU A 214 8.75 3.06 30.68
N ILE A 215 7.79 3.91 31.02
CA ILE A 215 6.84 4.48 30.05
C ILE A 215 7.54 5.52 29.17
N ALA A 216 8.31 6.44 29.75
CA ALA A 216 9.08 7.43 29.00
C ALA A 216 10.05 6.77 27.98
N ASN A 217 10.77 5.72 28.37
CA ASN A 217 11.63 4.96 27.46
C ASN A 217 10.87 4.27 26.30
N ARG A 218 9.58 3.97 26.49
CA ARG A 218 8.73 3.42 25.43
C ARG A 218 8.27 4.51 24.48
N ILE A 219 7.85 5.66 25.02
CA ILE A 219 7.45 6.84 24.24
C ILE A 219 8.62 7.32 23.37
N GLU A 220 9.81 7.44 23.95
CA GLU A 220 11.01 7.89 23.23
C GLU A 220 11.38 6.95 22.06
N ARG A 221 11.28 5.63 22.26
CA ARG A 221 11.47 4.65 21.18
C ARG A 221 10.39 4.75 20.10
N PHE A 222 9.14 4.96 20.50
CA PHE A 222 8.05 5.13 19.55
C PHE A 222 8.24 6.40 18.72
N SER A 223 8.61 7.51 19.37
CA SER A 223 8.86 8.80 18.73
C SER A 223 9.96 8.70 17.66
N LYS A 224 11.09 8.04 17.99
CA LYS A 224 12.21 7.85 17.05
C LYS A 224 11.86 7.03 15.80
N HIS A 225 10.95 6.07 15.91
CA HIS A 225 10.72 5.09 14.84
C HIS A 225 9.42 5.31 14.05
N ARG A 226 8.52 6.17 14.53
CA ARG A 226 7.20 6.37 13.90
C ARG A 226 6.96 7.83 13.54
N TYR A 227 7.05 8.71 14.53
CA TYR A 227 6.67 10.12 14.40
C TYR A 227 7.37 10.93 15.50
N ALA A 228 8.02 12.04 15.11
CA ALA A 228 8.68 12.93 16.05
C ALA A 228 7.66 13.71 16.89
N MET A 229 7.35 13.17 18.08
CA MET A 229 6.52 13.84 19.09
C MET A 229 7.23 15.07 19.65
N SER A 230 6.47 16.16 19.84
CA SER A 230 6.91 17.30 20.66
C SER A 230 6.99 16.91 22.14
N GLU A 231 7.67 17.72 22.95
CA GLU A 231 7.81 17.45 24.39
C GLU A 231 6.45 17.50 25.13
N GLU A 232 5.54 18.37 24.71
CA GLU A 232 4.18 18.43 25.26
C GLU A 232 3.40 17.14 24.98
N GLU A 233 3.46 16.65 23.75
CA GLU A 233 2.80 15.39 23.37
C GLU A 233 3.40 14.17 24.06
N LYS A 234 4.70 14.19 24.36
CA LYS A 234 5.34 13.12 25.14
C LYS A 234 4.81 13.08 26.56
N GLU A 235 4.57 14.24 27.18
CA GLU A 235 4.03 14.33 28.53
C GLU A 235 2.56 13.88 28.58
N GLU A 236 1.73 14.30 27.62
CA GLU A 236 0.34 13.83 27.50
C GLU A 236 0.28 12.31 27.33
N GLU A 237 1.10 11.75 26.44
CA GLU A 237 1.16 10.31 26.21
C GLU A 237 1.70 9.57 27.44
N LEU A 238 2.61 10.17 28.20
CA LEU A 238 3.12 9.64 29.46
C LEU A 238 1.98 9.48 30.48
N GLN A 239 1.19 10.53 30.69
CA GLN A 239 0.07 10.51 31.64
C GLN A 239 -1.03 9.54 31.18
N ARG A 240 -1.33 9.50 29.88
CA ARG A 240 -2.28 8.55 29.28
C ARG A 240 -1.86 7.11 29.51
N LEU A 241 -0.59 6.77 29.24
CA LEU A 241 -0.09 5.42 29.45
C LEU A 241 0.05 5.07 30.94
N LEU A 242 0.41 6.02 31.79
CA LEU A 242 0.48 5.83 33.25
C LEU A 242 -0.90 5.43 33.80
N SER A 243 -1.94 6.21 33.49
CA SER A 243 -3.31 5.93 33.93
C SER A 243 -3.83 4.60 33.41
N LEU A 244 -3.55 4.26 32.15
CA LEU A 244 -3.92 2.97 31.57
C LEU A 244 -3.25 1.79 32.30
N PHE A 245 -1.94 1.90 32.58
CA PHE A 245 -1.21 0.85 33.28
C PHE A 245 -1.62 0.73 34.75
N GLU A 246 -1.90 1.83 35.45
CA GLU A 246 -2.41 1.79 36.82
C GLU A 246 -3.80 1.16 36.87
N ARG A 247 -4.71 1.51 35.95
CA ARG A 247 -6.02 0.85 35.83
C ARG A 247 -5.88 -0.64 35.57
N ALA A 248 -4.97 -1.00 34.65
CA ALA A 248 -4.67 -2.40 34.35
C ALA A 248 -4.02 -3.14 35.53
N ARG A 249 -3.35 -2.48 36.47
CA ARG A 249 -2.79 -3.10 37.69
C ARG A 249 -3.82 -3.26 38.80
N ASN A 250 -4.70 -2.28 38.95
CA ASN A 250 -5.62 -2.19 40.08
C ASN A 250 -6.91 -3.03 39.91
N MET A 251 -7.20 -3.49 38.70
CA MET A 251 -8.35 -4.38 38.46
C MET A 251 -8.07 -5.82 38.94
N SER A 252 -9.13 -6.55 39.30
CA SER A 252 -9.01 -7.97 39.66
C SER A 252 -8.53 -8.80 38.46
N ASP A 253 -8.02 -10.01 38.70
CA ASP A 253 -7.61 -10.91 37.61
C ASP A 253 -8.79 -11.25 36.70
N THR A 254 -9.98 -11.46 37.27
CA THR A 254 -11.21 -11.73 36.52
C THR A 254 -11.58 -10.55 35.62
N ASP A 255 -11.59 -9.33 36.16
CA ASP A 255 -11.93 -8.13 35.38
C ASP A 255 -10.90 -7.87 34.29
N PHE A 256 -9.61 -8.11 34.59
CA PHE A 256 -8.55 -8.01 33.59
C PHE A 256 -8.75 -8.98 32.44
N GLU A 257 -9.09 -10.24 32.71
CA GLU A 257 -9.34 -11.21 31.65
C GLU A 257 -10.50 -10.82 30.73
N LEU A 258 -11.51 -10.15 31.28
CA LEU A 258 -12.66 -9.65 30.53
C LEU A 258 -12.33 -8.38 29.72
N GLU A 259 -11.51 -7.48 30.25
CA GLU A 259 -11.21 -6.19 29.63
C GLU A 259 -9.89 -6.12 28.84
N LYS A 260 -9.04 -7.15 28.89
CA LYS A 260 -7.69 -7.14 28.28
C LYS A 260 -7.65 -6.72 26.82
N ASP A 261 -8.65 -7.12 26.03
CA ASP A 261 -8.71 -6.79 24.61
C ASP A 261 -8.98 -5.30 24.39
N LYS A 262 -9.89 -4.72 25.17
CA LYS A 262 -10.19 -3.27 25.17
C LYS A 262 -8.98 -2.46 25.66
N LEU A 263 -8.35 -2.88 26.76
CA LEU A 263 -7.14 -2.24 27.27
C LEU A 263 -5.98 -2.30 26.26
N ALA A 264 -5.89 -3.38 25.50
CA ALA A 264 -4.86 -3.54 24.48
C ALA A 264 -5.12 -2.66 23.25
N GLU A 265 -6.38 -2.40 22.90
CA GLU A 265 -6.74 -1.40 21.89
C GLU A 265 -6.38 0.01 22.38
N GLU A 266 -6.72 0.36 23.62
CA GLU A 266 -6.37 1.64 24.23
C GLU A 266 -4.84 1.84 24.38
N LEU A 267 -4.06 0.75 24.52
CA LEU A 267 -2.60 0.83 24.60
C LEU A 267 -1.96 1.28 23.28
N ARG A 268 -2.67 1.15 22.14
CA ARG A 268 -2.14 1.59 20.85
C ARG A 268 -2.03 3.11 20.86
N PRO A 269 -0.86 3.66 20.47
CA PRO A 269 -0.76 5.09 20.21
C PRO A 269 -1.74 5.45 19.08
N ALA A 270 -2.35 6.63 19.17
CA ALA A 270 -3.09 7.19 18.06
C ALA A 270 -2.18 7.17 16.81
N ASP A 271 -2.67 6.59 15.71
CA ASP A 271 -1.93 6.58 14.45
C ASP A 271 -2.10 7.96 13.81
N LYS A 272 -1.50 8.98 14.44
CA LYS A 272 -1.56 10.38 14.00
C LYS A 272 -1.16 10.53 12.54
N ILE A 273 -0.31 9.66 11.99
CA ILE A 273 0.03 9.69 10.56
C ILE A 273 -1.17 9.27 9.71
N HIS A 274 -1.88 8.22 10.10
CA HIS A 274 -3.11 7.83 9.43
C HIS A 274 -4.20 8.89 9.58
N GLU A 275 -4.40 9.43 10.79
CA GLU A 275 -5.38 10.49 11.07
C GLU A 275 -5.06 11.77 10.29
N LEU A 276 -3.79 12.20 10.25
CA LEU A 276 -3.35 13.35 9.45
C LEU A 276 -3.52 13.08 7.94
N ARG A 277 -3.29 11.85 7.48
CA ARG A 277 -3.56 11.48 6.08
C ARG A 277 -5.05 11.56 5.78
N GLU A 278 -5.92 11.03 6.63
CA GLU A 278 -7.37 11.16 6.49
C GLU A 278 -7.82 12.61 6.54
N GLU A 279 -7.26 13.42 7.44
CA GLU A 279 -7.57 14.83 7.57
C GLU A 279 -7.14 15.63 6.32
N ILE A 280 -5.93 15.38 5.81
CA ILE A 280 -5.47 15.94 4.52
C ILE A 280 -6.40 15.49 3.37
N GLU A 281 -6.79 14.22 3.36
CA GLU A 281 -7.72 13.66 2.37
C GLU A 281 -9.13 14.27 2.47
N ASN A 282 -9.58 14.65 3.66
CA ASN A 282 -10.87 15.28 3.94
C ASN A 282 -10.87 16.79 3.63
N ARG A 283 -9.75 17.48 3.84
CA ARG A 283 -9.58 18.92 3.55
C ARG A 283 -9.43 19.23 2.05
N ALA A 284 -9.12 18.24 1.21
CA ALA A 284 -8.97 18.40 -0.23
C ALA A 284 -9.87 17.47 -1.08
N PRO A 285 -11.21 17.52 -0.90
CA PRO A 285 -12.13 16.59 -1.56
C PRO A 285 -12.11 16.72 -3.10
N TYR A 286 -11.77 17.90 -3.63
CA TYR A 286 -11.71 18.19 -5.07
C TYR A 286 -10.52 17.52 -5.79
N LYS A 287 -9.51 17.02 -5.05
CA LYS A 287 -8.41 16.22 -5.61
C LYS A 287 -8.73 14.72 -5.65
N ARG A 288 -9.91 14.29 -5.19
CA ARG A 288 -10.36 12.90 -5.31
C ARG A 288 -10.55 12.56 -6.79
N ARG A 289 -9.54 11.92 -7.39
CA ARG A 289 -9.84 10.96 -8.47
C ARG A 289 -10.81 9.95 -7.84
N PRO A 290 -11.99 9.69 -8.44
CA PRO A 290 -12.88 8.66 -7.92
C PRO A 290 -12.06 7.37 -7.80
N LYS A 291 -11.82 6.91 -6.57
CA LYS A 291 -11.14 5.64 -6.33
C LYS A 291 -12.24 4.60 -6.28
N ALA A 292 -12.14 3.59 -7.14
CA ALA A 292 -12.99 2.42 -7.05
C ALA A 292 -12.98 1.87 -5.61
N SER A 293 -14.15 1.48 -5.12
CA SER A 293 -14.32 0.86 -3.81
C SER A 293 -13.40 -0.36 -3.66
N LYS A 294 -13.14 -0.79 -2.42
CA LYS A 294 -12.36 -2.02 -2.20
C LYS A 294 -13.08 -3.24 -2.81
N LYS A 295 -14.41 -3.28 -2.74
CA LYS A 295 -15.26 -4.28 -3.42
C LYS A 295 -14.96 -4.34 -4.91
N VAL A 296 -15.06 -3.23 -5.64
CA VAL A 296 -14.74 -3.17 -7.08
C VAL A 296 -13.29 -3.59 -7.35
N ARG A 297 -12.36 -3.12 -6.54
CA ARG A 297 -10.92 -3.36 -6.72
C ARG A 297 -10.54 -4.84 -6.59
N PHE A 298 -11.15 -5.54 -5.65
CA PHE A 298 -10.84 -6.94 -5.37
C PHE A 298 -11.76 -7.89 -6.12
N LEU A 299 -13.08 -7.66 -6.12
CA LEU A 299 -14.08 -8.58 -6.65
C LEU A 299 -14.44 -8.37 -8.13
N LEU A 300 -14.16 -7.19 -8.71
CA LEU A 300 -14.37 -6.93 -10.15
C LEU A 300 -13.04 -6.83 -10.92
N ASN A 301 -12.00 -7.49 -10.39
CA ASN A 301 -10.71 -7.63 -11.03
C ASN A 301 -10.74 -8.83 -11.99
N GLU A 302 -10.16 -8.70 -13.18
CA GLU A 302 -10.03 -9.80 -14.15
C GLU A 302 -9.38 -11.06 -13.58
N ARG A 303 -8.49 -10.89 -12.59
CA ARG A 303 -7.78 -12.00 -11.94
C ARG A 303 -8.67 -12.91 -11.11
N ILE A 304 -9.82 -12.41 -10.65
CA ILE A 304 -10.73 -13.22 -9.83
C ILE A 304 -11.51 -14.23 -10.67
N ILE A 305 -11.68 -13.97 -11.97
CA ILE A 305 -12.45 -14.77 -12.91
C ILE A 305 -11.95 -16.23 -12.93
N PRO A 306 -10.67 -16.52 -13.26
CA PRO A 306 -10.19 -17.89 -13.29
C PRO A 306 -10.27 -18.59 -11.93
N ILE A 307 -10.08 -17.85 -10.83
CA ILE A 307 -10.13 -18.39 -9.46
C ILE A 307 -11.56 -18.83 -9.11
N LEU A 308 -12.57 -18.01 -9.42
CA LEU A 308 -13.97 -18.34 -9.19
C LEU A 308 -14.44 -19.48 -10.10
N GLU A 309 -14.01 -19.49 -11.36
CA GLU A 309 -14.30 -20.58 -12.30
C GLU A 309 -13.72 -21.92 -11.82
N GLU A 310 -12.50 -21.92 -11.28
CA GLU A 310 -11.89 -23.12 -10.71
C GLU A 310 -12.63 -23.60 -9.46
N ARG A 311 -12.97 -22.69 -8.53
CA ARG A 311 -13.73 -23.05 -7.32
C ARG A 311 -15.09 -23.63 -7.63
N LEU A 312 -15.81 -23.05 -8.59
CA LEU A 312 -17.12 -23.54 -9.00
C LEU A 312 -17.06 -24.90 -9.73
N LYS A 313 -15.89 -25.29 -10.27
CA LYS A 313 -15.66 -26.63 -10.85
C LYS A 313 -15.29 -27.69 -9.81
N GLY A 314 -14.70 -27.27 -8.68
CA GLY A 314 -14.20 -28.13 -7.60
C GLY A 314 -15.22 -28.47 -6.51
N ILE A 315 -16.48 -28.10 -6.68
CA ILE A 315 -17.59 -28.47 -5.79
C ILE A 315 -18.38 -29.59 -6.50
N ASN A 316 -17.80 -30.79 -6.46
CA ASN A 316 -18.47 -32.08 -6.65
C ASN A 316 -18.02 -32.97 -5.49
#